data_AF-A0A9W6QQ03-F1
#
_entry.id   AF-A0A9W6QQ03-F1
#
_cell.length_a   1.000
_cell.length_b   1.000
_cell.length_c   1.000
_cell.angle_alpha   90.00
_cell.angle_beta   90.00
_cell.angle_gamma   90.00
#
_symmetry.space_group_name_H-M   'P 1'
#
loop_
_entity.id
_entity.type
_entity.pdbx_description
1 polymer ?
#
loop_
_entity_poly.entity_id
_entity_poly.type
_entity_poly.pdbx_seq_one_letter_code
_entity_poly.pdbx_strand_id
1 'polypeptide(L)'
;MTDEAFWQLIGRAVEQPGDRDERAEWVTEELTRLPVAGVVEFARRLAVVCGAADTWTMWAAARVVADGCSAEGFRSFQLWLLTLGRAVFERAVVDPDSLAEVAQVRALAARPMREWSDQDWPEWESLDFAAHEAHQEVTGEEFGLERLGLAVAASRPGADAWDIADEDEVAVRLPRLSALFADRHATA
;
A
#
# COMPACT_ATOMS: atom_id res chain seq x y z
N MET A 1 4.50 3.09 -19.23
CA MET A 1 5.05 4.29 -18.56
C MET A 1 6.42 3.99 -17.97
N THR A 2 7.23 5.02 -17.77
CA THR A 2 8.50 4.91 -17.04
C THR A 2 8.25 4.85 -15.53
N ASP A 3 9.25 4.43 -14.77
CA ASP A 3 9.22 4.43 -13.31
C ASP A 3 8.98 5.84 -12.74
N GLU A 4 9.65 6.85 -13.31
CA GLU A 4 9.42 8.25 -12.95
C GLU A 4 7.97 8.70 -13.19
N ALA A 5 7.39 8.35 -14.34
CA ALA A 5 6.01 8.72 -14.66
C ALA A 5 4.99 8.04 -13.73
N PHE A 6 5.27 6.80 -13.28
CA PHE A 6 4.45 6.11 -12.28
C PHE A 6 4.43 6.87 -10.95
N TRP A 7 5.62 7.18 -10.40
CA TRP A 7 5.71 7.91 -9.13
C TRP A 7 5.14 9.32 -9.20
N GLN A 8 5.30 10.00 -10.34
CA GLN A 8 4.67 11.31 -10.57
C GLN A 8 3.14 11.21 -10.60
N LEU A 9 2.57 10.16 -11.22
CA LEU A 9 1.12 9.96 -11.23
C LEU A 9 0.58 9.74 -9.81
N ILE A 10 1.21 8.87 -9.02
CA ILE A 10 0.82 8.63 -7.62
C ILE A 10 0.96 9.91 -6.78
N GLY A 11 2.07 10.65 -6.94
CA GLY A 11 2.27 11.92 -6.22
C GLY A 11 1.17 12.94 -6.53
N ARG A 12 0.80 13.10 -7.81
CA ARG A 12 -0.32 13.98 -8.22
C ARG A 12 -1.67 13.50 -7.68
N ALA A 13 -1.90 12.20 -7.55
CA ALA A 13 -3.13 11.64 -6.99
C ALA A 13 -3.30 12.06 -5.52
N VAL A 14 -2.23 12.04 -4.73
CA VAL A 14 -2.22 12.48 -3.32
C VAL A 14 -2.55 13.98 -3.19
N GLU A 15 -2.16 14.79 -4.18
CA GLU A 15 -2.46 16.23 -4.21
C GLU A 15 -3.89 16.55 -4.64
N GLN A 16 -4.64 15.60 -5.19
CA GLN A 16 -6.02 15.85 -5.58
C GLN A 16 -6.93 16.06 -4.36
N PRO A 17 -7.94 16.92 -4.47
CA PRO A 17 -8.97 17.05 -3.45
C PRO A 17 -9.78 15.75 -3.33
N GLY A 18 -10.55 15.64 -2.25
CA GLY A 18 -11.43 14.51 -2.03
C GLY A 18 -10.84 13.41 -1.16
N ASP A 19 -11.63 12.37 -0.99
CA ASP A 19 -11.25 11.15 -0.29
C ASP A 19 -10.44 10.19 -1.17
N ARG A 20 -10.09 9.02 -0.63
CA ARG A 20 -9.28 8.02 -1.33
C ARG A 20 -9.95 7.49 -2.60
N ASP A 21 -11.28 7.37 -2.60
CA ASP A 21 -12.02 6.81 -3.73
C ASP A 21 -12.10 7.84 -4.85
N GLU A 22 -12.41 9.10 -4.52
CA GLU A 22 -12.36 10.21 -5.49
C GLU A 22 -10.96 10.36 -6.12
N ARG A 23 -9.90 10.17 -5.33
CA ARG A 23 -8.52 10.18 -5.84
C ARG A 23 -8.18 8.97 -6.71
N ALA A 24 -8.73 7.78 -6.40
CA ALA A 24 -8.55 6.60 -7.23
C ALA A 24 -9.28 6.77 -8.58
N GLU A 25 -10.49 7.30 -8.57
CA GLU A 25 -11.23 7.67 -9.78
C GLU A 25 -10.43 8.65 -10.65
N TRP A 26 -9.79 9.65 -10.03
CA TRP A 26 -8.90 10.55 -10.76
C TRP A 26 -7.71 9.84 -11.41
N VAL A 27 -7.11 8.84 -10.73
CA VAL A 27 -6.06 8.01 -11.32
C VAL A 27 -6.60 7.22 -12.52
N THR A 28 -7.79 6.62 -12.39
CA THR A 28 -8.49 5.93 -13.48
C THR A 28 -8.66 6.87 -14.69
N GLU A 29 -9.18 8.08 -14.49
CA GLU A 29 -9.36 9.07 -15.55
C GLU A 29 -8.05 9.50 -16.22
N GLU A 30 -6.96 9.64 -15.48
CA GLU A 30 -5.66 9.94 -16.07
C GLU A 30 -5.11 8.76 -16.88
N LEU A 31 -5.38 7.52 -16.45
CA LEU A 31 -4.98 6.32 -17.18
C LEU A 31 -5.76 6.13 -18.49
N THR A 32 -7.06 6.48 -18.54
CA THR A 32 -7.86 6.36 -19.78
C THR A 32 -7.39 7.29 -20.90
N ARG A 33 -6.67 8.36 -20.54
CA ARG A 33 -6.03 9.28 -21.49
C ARG A 33 -4.75 8.73 -22.12
N LEU A 34 -4.22 7.62 -21.59
CA LEU A 34 -3.04 6.95 -22.12
C LEU A 34 -3.42 5.95 -23.23
N PRO A 35 -2.49 5.61 -24.14
CA PRO A 35 -2.64 4.42 -24.97
C PRO A 35 -2.78 3.17 -24.08
N VAL A 36 -3.46 2.12 -24.58
CA VAL A 36 -3.64 0.83 -23.88
C VAL A 36 -2.32 0.28 -23.30
N ALA A 37 -1.22 0.38 -24.05
CA ALA A 37 0.10 -0.06 -23.59
C ALA A 37 0.61 0.73 -22.37
N GLY A 38 0.19 1.99 -22.22
CA GLY A 38 0.44 2.83 -21.05
C GLY A 38 -0.28 2.33 -19.80
N VAL A 39 -1.56 1.99 -19.91
CA VAL A 39 -2.39 1.42 -18.84
C VAL A 39 -1.84 0.05 -18.40
N VAL A 40 -1.53 -0.82 -19.36
CA VAL A 40 -0.91 -2.13 -19.10
C VAL A 40 0.42 -1.99 -18.35
N GLU A 41 1.25 -1.01 -18.74
CA GLU A 41 2.53 -0.80 -18.06
C GLU A 41 2.35 -0.18 -16.66
N PHE A 42 1.31 0.63 -16.42
CA PHE A 42 0.95 1.04 -15.06
C PHE A 42 0.64 -0.18 -14.19
N ALA A 43 -0.24 -1.08 -14.66
CA ALA A 43 -0.62 -2.30 -13.92
C ALA A 43 0.61 -3.17 -13.59
N ARG A 44 1.51 -3.36 -14.56
CA ARG A 44 2.78 -4.08 -14.34
C ARG A 44 3.65 -3.41 -13.28
N ARG A 45 3.76 -2.09 -13.32
CA ARG A 45 4.57 -1.34 -12.35
C ARG A 45 3.99 -1.42 -10.96
N LEU A 46 2.68 -1.25 -10.82
CA LEU A 46 1.99 -1.39 -9.55
C LEU A 46 2.26 -2.78 -8.93
N ALA A 47 2.09 -3.85 -9.72
CA ALA A 47 2.36 -5.22 -9.27
C ALA A 47 3.83 -5.43 -8.86
N VAL A 48 4.79 -4.93 -9.64
CA VAL A 48 6.24 -5.04 -9.32
C VAL A 48 6.59 -4.28 -8.04
N VAL A 49 6.08 -3.05 -7.89
CA VAL A 49 6.38 -2.19 -6.74
C VAL A 49 5.74 -2.77 -5.48
N CYS A 50 4.47 -3.16 -5.51
CA CYS A 50 3.82 -3.84 -4.37
C CYS A 50 4.54 -5.16 -4.04
N GLY A 51 4.90 -5.97 -5.04
CA GLY A 51 5.64 -7.21 -4.84
C GLY A 51 7.01 -7.02 -4.15
N ALA A 52 7.69 -5.89 -4.38
CA ALA A 52 8.94 -5.59 -3.69
C ALA A 52 8.76 -5.34 -2.17
N ALA A 53 7.58 -4.89 -1.75
CA ALA A 53 7.22 -4.72 -0.35
C ALA A 53 6.63 -6.00 0.28
N ASP A 54 6.45 -7.09 -0.47
CA ASP A 54 5.85 -8.33 0.01
C ASP A 54 6.89 -9.18 0.77
N THR A 55 7.22 -8.75 2.00
CA THR A 55 8.16 -9.42 2.91
C THR A 55 7.51 -9.67 4.27
N TRP A 56 7.84 -10.77 4.96
CA TRP A 56 7.28 -11.05 6.29
C TRP A 56 7.45 -9.91 7.29
N THR A 57 8.58 -9.20 7.22
CA THR A 57 8.83 -8.03 8.08
C THR A 57 7.93 -6.84 7.72
N MET A 58 7.61 -6.64 6.43
CA MET A 58 6.61 -5.64 6.04
C MET A 58 5.19 -6.05 6.43
N TRP A 59 4.83 -7.34 6.34
CA TRP A 59 3.57 -7.85 6.87
C TRP A 59 3.43 -7.59 8.38
N ALA A 60 4.50 -7.83 9.14
CA ALA A 60 4.54 -7.48 10.56
C ALA A 60 4.40 -5.96 10.77
N ALA A 61 5.05 -5.12 9.96
CA ALA A 61 4.91 -3.66 10.05
C ALA A 61 3.47 -3.20 9.76
N ALA A 62 2.82 -3.78 8.75
CA ALA A 62 1.41 -3.52 8.46
C ALA A 62 0.50 -3.95 9.62
N ARG A 63 0.77 -5.09 10.26
CA ARG A 63 0.04 -5.51 11.47
C ARG A 63 0.25 -4.54 12.63
N VAL A 64 1.46 -3.97 12.78
CA VAL A 64 1.72 -2.98 13.84
C VAL A 64 0.98 -1.66 13.58
N VAL A 65 1.04 -1.17 12.34
CA VAL A 65 0.54 0.15 11.95
C VAL A 65 -0.97 0.17 11.65
N ALA A 66 -1.52 -0.91 11.09
CA ALA A 66 -2.87 -0.95 10.52
C ALA A 66 -3.77 -2.02 11.13
N ASP A 67 -3.28 -2.81 12.09
CA ASP A 67 -3.94 -4.03 12.60
C ASP A 67 -4.30 -5.07 11.51
N GLY A 68 -3.71 -4.94 10.31
CA GLY A 68 -3.98 -5.78 9.16
C GLY A 68 -3.19 -7.10 9.17
N CYS A 69 -3.85 -8.23 8.90
CA CYS A 69 -3.19 -9.54 8.71
C CYS A 69 -3.79 -10.38 7.55
N SER A 70 -4.88 -9.89 6.92
CA SER A 70 -5.42 -10.49 5.70
C SER A 70 -4.60 -10.06 4.48
N ALA A 71 -4.66 -10.84 3.41
CA ALA A 71 -3.97 -10.51 2.15
C ALA A 71 -4.54 -9.24 1.49
N GLU A 72 -5.86 -9.05 1.56
CA GLU A 72 -6.52 -7.85 1.05
C GLU A 72 -6.13 -6.61 1.87
N GLY A 73 -6.15 -6.71 3.21
CA GLY A 73 -5.73 -5.62 4.09
C GLY A 73 -4.26 -5.26 3.90
N PHE A 74 -3.38 -6.25 3.73
CA PHE A 74 -1.97 -5.99 3.44
C PHE A 74 -1.77 -5.38 2.04
N ARG A 75 -2.50 -5.83 1.02
CA ARG A 75 -2.45 -5.22 -0.31
C ARG A 75 -2.87 -3.76 -0.26
N SER A 76 -3.94 -3.45 0.46
CA SER A 76 -4.42 -2.09 0.66
C SER A 76 -3.40 -1.23 1.41
N PHE A 77 -2.69 -1.80 2.41
CA PHE A 77 -1.57 -1.13 3.08
C PHE A 77 -0.38 -0.85 2.14
N GLN A 78 -0.03 -1.78 1.25
CA GLN A 78 1.01 -1.56 0.24
C GLN A 78 0.65 -0.41 -0.70
N LEU A 79 -0.62 -0.29 -1.09
CA LEU A 79 -1.12 0.81 -1.92
C LEU A 79 -1.06 2.15 -1.18
N TRP A 80 -1.44 2.16 0.10
CA TRP A 80 -1.24 3.33 0.97
C TRP A 80 0.25 3.71 1.12
N LEU A 81 1.16 2.74 1.21
CA LEU A 81 2.58 3.00 1.35
C LEU A 81 3.15 3.80 0.16
N LEU A 82 2.61 3.61 -1.05
CA LEU A 82 3.00 4.37 -2.25
C LEU A 82 2.77 5.87 -2.08
N THR A 83 1.74 6.26 -1.32
CA THR A 83 1.36 7.65 -1.09
C THR A 83 2.35 8.43 -0.24
N LEU A 84 3.17 7.72 0.55
CA LEU A 84 4.23 8.32 1.36
C LEU A 84 5.39 8.82 0.50
N GLY A 85 5.34 8.52 -0.80
CA GLY A 85 6.32 8.94 -1.80
C GLY A 85 7.44 7.92 -1.97
N ARG A 86 8.07 7.99 -3.14
CA ARG A 86 9.10 7.05 -3.60
C ARG A 86 10.22 6.81 -2.57
N ALA A 87 10.79 7.87 -2.03
CA ALA A 87 11.94 7.77 -1.12
C ALA A 87 11.58 7.05 0.19
N VAL A 88 10.37 7.26 0.72
CA VAL A 88 9.88 6.57 1.91
C VAL A 88 9.60 5.11 1.59
N PHE A 89 8.93 4.84 0.46
CA PHE A 89 8.63 3.49 0.01
C PHE A 89 9.91 2.66 -0.17
N GLU A 90 10.88 3.15 -0.94
CA GLU A 90 12.14 2.44 -1.22
C GLU A 90 12.93 2.18 0.08
N ARG A 91 12.92 3.11 1.04
CA ARG A 91 13.53 2.90 2.36
C ARG A 91 12.79 1.83 3.16
N ALA A 92 11.46 1.88 3.20
CA ALA A 92 10.62 0.96 3.95
C ALA A 92 10.72 -0.48 3.42
N VAL A 93 10.90 -0.66 2.11
CA VAL A 93 11.15 -1.98 1.52
C VAL A 93 12.41 -2.64 2.09
N VAL A 94 13.46 -1.87 2.36
CA VAL A 94 14.72 -2.37 2.92
C VAL A 94 14.68 -2.48 4.44
N ASP A 95 14.06 -1.49 5.10
CA ASP A 95 13.94 -1.37 6.55
C ASP A 95 12.50 -0.98 6.92
N PRO A 96 11.57 -1.95 7.09
CA PRO A 96 10.18 -1.63 7.42
C PRO A 96 10.02 -0.89 8.75
N ASP A 97 10.94 -1.06 9.70
CA ASP A 97 10.93 -0.35 10.98
C ASP A 97 11.20 1.16 10.82
N SER A 98 11.75 1.59 9.66
CA SER A 98 11.93 3.01 9.33
C SER A 98 10.61 3.79 9.22
N LEU A 99 9.49 3.09 9.05
CA LEU A 99 8.15 3.70 9.04
C LEU A 99 7.85 4.46 10.34
N ALA A 100 8.45 4.08 11.47
CA ALA A 100 8.30 4.79 12.74
C ALA A 100 8.77 6.27 12.69
N GLU A 101 9.59 6.64 11.70
CA GLU A 101 10.09 8.00 11.51
C GLU A 101 9.18 8.85 10.61
N VAL A 102 8.23 8.24 9.91
CA VAL A 102 7.39 8.91 8.91
C VAL A 102 6.28 9.70 9.59
N ALA A 103 6.09 10.96 9.19
CA ALA A 103 5.16 11.88 9.84
C ALA A 103 3.72 11.35 9.86
N GLN A 104 3.27 10.76 8.76
CA GLN A 104 1.95 10.15 8.61
C GLN A 104 1.76 8.99 9.61
N VAL A 105 2.74 8.08 9.72
CA VAL A 105 2.71 6.96 10.68
C VAL A 105 2.67 7.47 12.12
N ARG A 106 3.47 8.49 12.44
CA ARG A 106 3.49 9.10 13.78
C ARG A 106 2.18 9.81 14.12
N ALA A 107 1.52 10.40 13.13
CA ALA A 107 0.20 11.00 13.31
C ALA A 107 -0.87 9.93 13.63
N LEU A 108 -0.77 8.75 13.03
CA LEU A 108 -1.63 7.60 13.37
C LEU A 108 -1.39 7.15 14.82
N ALA A 109 -0.12 6.99 15.21
CA ALA A 109 0.25 6.59 16.56
C ALA A 109 -0.10 7.61 17.66
N ALA A 110 -0.33 8.88 17.30
CA ALA A 110 -0.61 9.95 18.27
C ALA A 110 -1.99 9.86 18.94
N ARG A 111 -2.88 8.99 18.45
CA ARG A 111 -4.22 8.76 19.00
C ARG A 111 -4.59 7.28 18.89
N PRO A 112 -5.43 6.75 19.78
CA PRO A 112 -5.81 5.35 19.74
C PRO A 112 -6.64 5.04 18.48
N MET A 113 -6.50 3.83 17.94
CA MET A 113 -7.18 3.37 16.72
C MET A 113 -8.71 3.52 16.77
N ARG A 114 -9.32 3.38 17.95
CA ARG A 114 -10.77 3.60 18.16
C ARG A 114 -11.25 5.04 17.85
N GLU A 115 -10.33 5.99 17.71
CA GLU A 115 -10.60 7.39 17.36
C GLU A 115 -10.24 7.71 15.91
N TRP A 116 -9.84 6.71 15.12
CA TRP A 116 -9.58 6.86 13.70
C TRP A 116 -10.90 6.91 12.94
N SER A 117 -10.98 7.87 12.02
CA SER A 117 -12.01 7.91 10.99
C SER A 117 -11.63 7.00 9.83
N ASP A 118 -12.56 6.76 8.91
CA ASP A 118 -12.32 5.93 7.72
C ASP A 118 -11.12 6.42 6.89
N GLN A 119 -10.88 7.73 6.85
CA GLN A 119 -9.76 8.34 6.12
C GLN A 119 -8.41 8.23 6.83
N ASP A 120 -8.41 7.88 8.12
CA ASP A 120 -7.18 7.73 8.89
C ASP A 120 -6.56 6.34 8.69
N TRP A 121 -7.33 5.35 8.25
CA TRP A 121 -6.79 4.02 8.04
C TRP A 121 -5.70 4.02 6.96
N PRO A 122 -4.53 3.40 7.23
CA PRO A 122 -3.40 3.34 6.29
C PRO A 122 -3.65 2.30 5.19
N GLU A 123 -4.69 2.53 4.40
CA GLU A 123 -5.19 1.62 3.37
C GLU A 123 -5.61 2.46 2.15
N TRP A 124 -5.60 1.86 0.95
CA TRP A 124 -6.11 2.48 -0.28
C TRP A 124 -6.51 1.40 -1.30
N GLU A 125 -7.57 0.66 -0.99
CA GLU A 125 -8.01 -0.49 -1.78
C GLU A 125 -8.45 -0.09 -3.19
N SER A 126 -9.17 1.03 -3.33
CA SER A 126 -9.70 1.52 -4.60
C SER A 126 -8.63 1.77 -5.67
N LEU A 127 -7.39 2.07 -5.29
CA LEU A 127 -6.28 2.25 -6.23
C LEU A 127 -5.94 0.96 -6.99
N ASP A 128 -6.24 -0.23 -6.46
CA ASP A 128 -5.97 -1.50 -7.13
C ASP A 128 -6.83 -1.71 -8.39
N PHE A 129 -8.03 -1.13 -8.38
CA PHE A 129 -8.99 -1.25 -9.47
C PHE A 129 -8.71 -0.25 -10.60
N ALA A 130 -8.01 0.85 -10.34
CA ALA A 130 -7.86 1.95 -11.28
C ALA A 130 -7.31 1.52 -12.67
N ALA A 131 -6.35 0.60 -12.68
CA ALA A 131 -5.80 0.07 -13.93
C ALA A 131 -6.79 -0.84 -14.68
N HIS A 132 -7.55 -1.65 -13.94
CA HIS A 132 -8.54 -2.58 -14.49
C HIS A 132 -9.70 -1.82 -15.12
N GLU A 133 -10.24 -0.83 -14.39
CA GLU A 133 -11.32 0.04 -14.86
C GLU A 133 -10.88 0.85 -16.08
N ALA A 134 -9.70 1.49 -16.03
CA ALA A 134 -9.19 2.23 -17.17
C ALA A 134 -8.98 1.33 -18.38
N HIS A 135 -8.43 0.12 -18.19
CA HIS A 135 -8.24 -0.84 -19.28
C HIS A 135 -9.58 -1.26 -19.91
N GLN A 136 -10.56 -1.59 -19.08
CA GLN A 136 -11.91 -1.95 -19.55
C GLN A 136 -12.55 -0.81 -20.33
N GLU A 137 -12.42 0.44 -19.88
CA GLU A 137 -12.99 1.59 -20.57
C GLU A 137 -12.34 1.82 -21.95
N VAL A 138 -11.02 1.78 -22.05
CA VAL A 138 -10.33 2.06 -23.32
C VAL A 138 -10.37 0.90 -24.32
N THR A 139 -10.61 -0.34 -23.87
CA THR A 139 -10.63 -1.53 -24.74
C THR A 139 -12.02 -2.13 -24.95
N GLY A 140 -12.94 -1.90 -24.02
CA GLY A 140 -14.21 -2.64 -23.92
C GLY A 140 -14.05 -4.08 -23.43
N GLU A 141 -12.83 -4.52 -23.05
CA GLU A 141 -12.58 -5.88 -22.57
C GLU A 141 -12.62 -5.94 -21.04
N GLU A 142 -13.65 -6.60 -20.51
CA GLU A 142 -13.74 -6.96 -19.09
C GLU A 142 -12.65 -7.99 -18.73
N PHE A 143 -12.03 -7.84 -17.57
CA PHE A 143 -10.93 -8.69 -17.09
C PHE A 143 -9.77 -8.85 -18.12
N GLY A 144 -9.45 -7.78 -18.85
CA GLY A 144 -8.43 -7.81 -19.90
C GLY A 144 -6.98 -7.90 -19.37
N LEU A 145 -6.74 -7.44 -18.14
CA LEU A 145 -5.41 -7.41 -17.50
C LEU A 145 -5.03 -8.74 -16.83
N GLU A 146 -6.01 -9.59 -16.52
CA GLU A 146 -5.87 -10.88 -15.84
C GLU A 146 -5.04 -11.84 -16.70
N ARG A 147 -5.15 -11.69 -18.03
CA ARG A 147 -4.33 -12.42 -19.01
C ARG A 147 -2.83 -12.15 -18.87
N LEU A 148 -2.44 -11.08 -18.18
CA LEU A 148 -1.04 -10.75 -17.92
C LEU A 148 -0.44 -11.57 -16.77
N GLY A 149 -1.27 -12.26 -15.97
CA GLY A 149 -0.81 -13.07 -14.83
C GLY A 149 -0.07 -12.25 -13.77
N LEU A 150 -0.46 -10.98 -13.57
CA LEU A 150 0.15 -10.11 -12.57
C LEU A 150 -0.24 -10.57 -11.17
N ALA A 151 0.67 -10.39 -10.21
CA ALA A 151 0.35 -10.59 -8.82
C ALA A 151 -0.60 -9.48 -8.35
N VAL A 152 -1.88 -9.81 -8.20
CA VAL A 152 -2.95 -8.92 -7.72
C VAL A 152 -3.24 -9.10 -6.23
N ALA A 153 -2.78 -10.19 -5.63
CA ALA A 153 -2.87 -10.40 -4.19
C ALA A 153 -1.47 -10.53 -3.60
N ALA A 154 -1.28 -9.93 -2.42
CA ALA A 154 -0.08 -10.20 -1.66
C ALA A 154 -0.05 -11.67 -1.26
N SER A 155 1.11 -12.29 -1.45
CA SER A 155 1.31 -13.71 -1.21
C SER A 155 2.34 -13.85 -0.12
N ARG A 156 1.94 -14.38 1.05
CA ARG A 156 2.85 -14.63 2.18
C ARG A 156 4.16 -15.24 1.67
N PRO A 157 5.32 -14.61 1.92
CA PRO A 157 6.57 -15.04 1.31
C PRO A 157 6.95 -16.47 1.71
N GLY A 158 7.48 -17.25 0.77
CA GLY A 158 7.84 -18.65 1.04
C GLY A 158 9.14 -18.84 1.84
N ALA A 159 10.06 -17.87 1.79
CA ALA A 159 11.34 -17.90 2.52
C ALA A 159 11.24 -17.09 3.83
N ASP A 160 11.99 -17.51 4.84
CA ASP A 160 12.15 -16.79 6.12
C ASP A 160 10.84 -16.48 6.85
N ALA A 161 9.85 -17.38 6.74
CA ALA A 161 8.61 -17.29 7.49
C ALA A 161 8.87 -17.36 8.99
N TRP A 162 8.27 -16.42 9.72
CA TRP A 162 8.28 -16.36 11.18
C TRP A 162 6.89 -15.93 11.67
N ASP A 163 6.61 -16.11 12.95
CA ASP A 163 5.28 -15.83 13.49
C ASP A 163 5.09 -14.33 13.72
N ILE A 164 4.54 -13.64 12.73
CA ILE A 164 4.21 -12.22 12.84
C ILE A 164 3.09 -11.92 13.85
N ALA A 165 2.46 -12.94 14.44
CA ALA A 165 1.53 -12.79 15.56
C ALA A 165 2.23 -12.82 16.92
N ASP A 166 3.50 -13.25 17.00
CA ASP A 166 4.32 -13.16 18.21
C ASP A 166 4.78 -11.71 18.41
N GLU A 167 4.13 -11.01 19.34
CA GLU A 167 4.43 -9.60 19.64
C GLU A 167 5.84 -9.37 20.17
N ASP A 168 6.43 -10.35 20.88
CA ASP A 168 7.79 -10.26 21.39
C ASP A 168 8.80 -10.38 20.22
N GLU A 169 8.58 -11.31 19.29
CA GLU A 169 9.42 -11.41 18.08
C GLU A 169 9.25 -10.17 17.19
N VAL A 170 8.02 -9.66 17.04
CA VAL A 170 7.74 -8.39 16.34
C VAL A 170 8.49 -7.24 17.00
N ALA A 171 8.48 -7.10 18.33
CA ALA A 171 9.20 -6.04 19.04
C ALA A 171 10.73 -6.13 18.91
N VAL A 172 11.27 -7.34 18.74
CA VAL A 172 12.71 -7.53 18.45
C VAL A 172 13.06 -7.08 17.03
N ARG A 173 12.20 -7.40 16.04
CA ARG A 173 12.45 -7.13 14.61
C ARG A 173 12.04 -5.73 14.17
N LEU A 174 11.04 -5.13 14.81
CA LEU A 174 10.48 -3.81 14.55
C LEU A 174 10.44 -2.96 15.83
N PRO A 175 11.61 -2.72 16.47
CA PRO A 175 11.65 -2.10 17.80
C PRO A 175 11.11 -0.67 17.82
N ARG A 176 11.31 0.12 16.75
CA ARG A 176 10.82 1.51 16.72
C ARG A 176 9.31 1.55 16.52
N LEU A 177 8.77 0.75 15.60
CA LEU A 177 7.33 0.67 15.38
C LEU A 177 6.60 0.12 16.60
N SER A 178 7.10 -0.96 17.20
CA SER A 178 6.49 -1.54 18.40
C SER A 178 6.49 -0.55 19.57
N ALA A 179 7.58 0.19 19.78
CA ALA A 179 7.63 1.23 20.81
C ALA A 179 6.66 2.39 20.50
N LEU A 180 6.57 2.80 19.22
CA LEU A 180 5.70 3.89 18.80
C LEU A 180 4.21 3.56 18.99
N PHE A 181 3.83 2.30 18.81
CA PHE A 181 2.45 1.83 18.92
C PHE A 181 2.15 1.08 20.23
N ALA A 182 3.06 1.09 21.22
CA ALA A 182 2.91 0.32 22.47
C ALA A 182 1.63 0.65 23.26
N ASP A 183 1.21 1.92 23.25
CA ASP A 183 0.03 2.39 23.99
C ASP A 183 -1.30 1.92 23.37
N ARG A 184 -1.29 1.25 22.20
CA ARG A 184 -2.50 0.71 21.54
C ARG A 184 -3.23 -0.36 22.36
N HIS A 185 -2.52 -1.05 23.25
CA HIS A 185 -3.06 -2.12 24.10
C HIS A 185 -3.36 -1.65 25.54
N ALA A 186 -3.03 -0.41 25.88
CA ALA A 186 -3.20 0.13 27.23
C ALA A 186 -4.63 0.63 27.48
N THR A 187 -5.66 -0.17 27.19
CA THR A 187 -7.00 -0.04 27.80
C THR A 187 -7.85 -1.27 27.50
N ALA A 188 -7.86 -2.21 28.45
CA ALA A 188 -8.97 -3.15 28.67
C ALA A 188 -9.78 -2.63 29.87
#